data_AF-A0A0U4E457-F1
#
_entry.id   AF-A0A0U4E457-F1
#
_cell.length_a   1.000
_cell.length_b   1.000
_cell.length_c   1.000
_cell.angle_alpha   90.00
_cell.angle_beta   90.00
_cell.angle_gamma   90.00
#
_symmetry.space_group_name_H-M   'P 1'
#
loop_
_entity.id
_entity.type
_entity.pdbx_description
1 polymer ?
#
loop_
_entity_poly.entity_id
_entity_poly.type
_entity_poly.pdbx_seq_one_letter_code
_entity_poly.pdbx_strand_id
1 'polypeptide(L)'
;MIEVQIDKQALDQKYREEIEKHLRDLDKQLVYWDTKELKRRTCMSWNTIQDTFFHEEGFPKVKIGGKWYFPAEETTQFLNDWLYRKRKKNYYQFQRKNA
;
A
#
# COMPACT_ATOMS: atom_id res chain seq x y z
N MET A 1 4.77 -46.08 -0.78
CA MET A 1 5.32 -45.13 0.20
C MET A 1 6.34 -44.29 -0.55
N ILE A 2 6.08 -43.01 -0.78
CA ILE A 2 6.98 -42.15 -1.57
C ILE A 2 7.98 -41.54 -0.58
N GLU A 3 9.24 -41.92 -0.72
CA GLU A 3 10.35 -41.36 0.07
C GLU A 3 10.76 -40.03 -0.55
N VAL A 4 10.33 -38.93 0.06
CA VAL A 4 10.73 -37.58 -0.36
C VAL A 4 12.14 -37.33 0.16
N GLN A 5 13.15 -37.55 -0.69
CA GLN A 5 14.52 -37.13 -0.40
C GLN A 5 14.61 -35.61 -0.59
N ILE A 6 14.68 -34.89 0.53
CA ILE A 6 14.85 -33.44 0.52
C ILE A 6 16.32 -33.14 0.23
N ASP A 7 16.58 -32.66 -0.98
CA ASP A 7 17.86 -32.06 -1.34
C ASP A 7 18.02 -30.73 -0.57
N LYS A 8 18.78 -30.78 0.52
CA LYS A 8 19.07 -29.63 1.39
C LYS A 8 19.73 -28.49 0.62
N GLN A 9 20.53 -28.80 -0.41
CA GLN A 9 21.24 -27.81 -1.19
C GLN A 9 20.28 -27.04 -2.11
N ALA A 10 19.33 -27.74 -2.72
CA ALA A 10 18.25 -27.12 -3.49
C ALA A 10 17.31 -26.27 -2.61
N LEU A 11 17.10 -26.68 -1.36
CA LEU A 11 16.29 -25.94 -0.39
C LEU A 11 16.98 -24.63 0.03
N ASP A 12 18.27 -24.67 0.36
CA ASP A 12 19.05 -23.49 0.74
C ASP A 12 19.14 -22.46 -0.38
N GLN A 13 19.31 -22.92 -1.62
CA GLN A 13 19.31 -22.06 -2.80
C GLN A 13 17.97 -21.32 -2.95
N LYS A 14 16.86 -22.05 -2.79
CA LYS A 14 15.50 -21.48 -2.89
C LYS A 14 15.20 -20.48 -1.78
N TYR A 15 15.72 -20.71 -0.57
CA TYR A 15 15.62 -19.73 0.52
C TYR A 15 16.38 -18.45 0.21
N ARG A 16 17.62 -18.55 -0.28
CA ARG A 16 18.43 -17.38 -0.67
C ARG A 16 17.76 -16.57 -1.76
N GLU A 17 17.23 -17.23 -2.78
CA GLU A 17 16.54 -16.56 -3.90
C GLU A 17 15.32 -15.76 -3.45
N GLU A 18 14.48 -16.33 -2.56
CA GLU A 18 13.33 -15.60 -2.05
C GLU A 18 13.73 -14.46 -1.10
N ILE A 19 14.75 -14.65 -0.26
CA ILE A 19 15.28 -13.59 0.59
C ILE A 19 15.81 -12.44 -0.27
N GLU A 20 16.63 -12.72 -1.28
CA GLU A 20 17.17 -11.68 -2.15
C GLU A 20 16.08 -10.97 -2.97
N LYS A 21 15.05 -11.70 -3.40
CA LYS A 21 13.91 -11.12 -4.13
C LYS A 21 13.14 -10.14 -3.23
N HIS A 22 12.87 -10.53 -1.99
CA HIS A 22 12.23 -9.65 -1.01
C HIS A 22 13.12 -8.44 -0.65
N LEU A 23 14.43 -8.62 -0.53
CA LEU A 23 15.39 -7.53 -0.31
C LEU A 23 15.44 -6.54 -1.48
N ARG A 24 15.42 -7.02 -2.73
CA ARG A 24 15.37 -6.18 -3.94
C ARG A 24 14.07 -5.37 -4.04
N ASP A 25 12.97 -5.88 -3.46
CA ASP A 25 11.70 -5.16 -3.41
C ASP A 25 11.66 -4.08 -2.32
N LEU A 26 12.43 -4.26 -1.24
CA LEU A 26 12.64 -3.24 -0.20
C LEU A 26 13.50 -2.07 -0.70
N ASP A 27 14.53 -2.34 -1.51
CA ASP A 27 15.47 -1.32 -2.02
C ASP A 27 14.81 -0.32 -3.01
N LYS A 28 13.60 -0.62 -3.48
CA LYS A 28 12.82 0.24 -4.39
C LYS A 28 11.77 1.10 -3.68
N GLN A 29 11.76 1.11 -2.34
CA GLN A 29 10.83 1.94 -1.60
C GLN A 29 11.27 3.41 -1.65
N LEU A 30 10.49 4.22 -2.35
CA LEU A 30 10.67 5.67 -2.35
C LEU A 30 10.40 6.21 -0.94
N VAL A 31 11.26 7.09 -0.44
CA VAL A 31 11.04 7.81 0.83
C VAL A 31 9.80 8.73 0.72
N TYR A 32 9.62 9.35 -0.44
CA TYR A 32 8.49 10.22 -0.73
C TYR A 32 7.86 9.89 -2.09
N TRP A 33 6.55 10.04 -2.18
CA TRP A 33 5.81 10.00 -3.43
C TRP A 33 5.53 11.41 -3.92
N ASP A 34 5.55 11.60 -5.23
CA ASP A 34 4.93 12.76 -5.85
C ASP A 34 3.48 12.42 -6.25
N THR A 35 2.77 13.37 -6.84
CA THR A 35 1.39 13.16 -7.32
C THR A 35 1.29 12.04 -8.37
N LYS A 36 2.31 11.81 -9.20
CA LYS A 36 2.28 10.75 -10.23
C LYS A 36 2.37 9.38 -9.57
N GLU A 37 3.29 9.23 -8.63
CA GLU A 37 3.48 7.99 -7.88
C GLU A 37 2.27 7.69 -6.99
N LEU A 38 1.70 8.70 -6.31
CA LEU A 38 0.47 8.52 -5.53
C LEU A 38 -0.67 7.96 -6.40
N LYS A 39 -0.90 8.54 -7.59
CA LYS A 39 -1.89 8.02 -8.55
C LYS A 39 -1.59 6.58 -8.97
N ARG A 40 -0.32 6.26 -9.22
CA ARG A 40 0.10 4.91 -9.62
C ARG A 40 -0.12 3.88 -8.50
N ARG A 41 0.17 4.25 -7.25
CA ARG A 41 0.04 3.38 -6.07
C ARG A 41 -1.41 3.14 -5.69
N THR A 42 -2.28 4.16 -5.80
CA THR A 42 -3.70 4.03 -5.47
C THR A 42 -4.56 3.54 -6.63
N CYS A 43 -4.02 3.53 -7.86
CA CYS A 43 -4.76 3.29 -9.09
C CYS A 43 -5.93 4.29 -9.30
N MET A 44 -5.83 5.49 -8.74
CA MET A 44 -6.88 6.52 -8.82
C MET A 44 -6.49 7.69 -9.73
N SER A 45 -7.51 8.29 -10.35
CA SER A 45 -7.36 9.59 -11.00
C SER A 45 -7.09 10.68 -9.96
N TRP A 46 -6.49 11.80 -10.38
CA TRP A 46 -6.24 12.92 -9.46
C TRP A 46 -7.54 13.49 -8.87
N ASN A 47 -8.59 13.62 -9.70
CA ASN A 47 -9.89 14.10 -9.25
C ASN A 47 -10.47 13.16 -8.18
N THR A 48 -10.41 11.85 -8.41
CA THR A 48 -10.86 10.86 -7.41
C THR A 48 -10.09 10.99 -6.10
N ILE A 49 -8.78 11.22 -6.15
CA ILE A 49 -7.97 11.43 -4.94
C ILE A 49 -8.44 12.69 -4.20
N GLN A 50 -8.66 13.79 -4.92
CA GLN A 50 -9.17 15.04 -4.36
C GLN A 50 -10.54 14.86 -3.70
N ASP A 51 -11.48 14.21 -4.39
CA ASP A 51 -12.86 14.01 -3.91
C ASP A 51 -12.98 13.01 -2.75
N THR A 52 -11.94 12.23 -2.48
CA THR A 52 -11.98 11.15 -1.50
C THR A 52 -11.21 11.49 -0.22
N PHE A 53 -9.89 11.38 -0.24
CA PHE A 53 -9.08 11.40 0.97
C PHE A 53 -8.09 12.56 1.02
N PHE A 54 -7.86 13.26 -0.10
CA PHE A 54 -6.84 14.30 -0.16
C PHE A 54 -7.09 15.44 0.85
N HIS A 55 -8.35 15.76 1.12
CA HIS A 55 -8.76 16.81 2.05
C HIS A 55 -9.14 16.27 3.44
N GLU A 56 -9.02 14.96 3.69
CA GLU A 56 -9.22 14.42 5.04
C GLU A 56 -8.14 14.94 5.98
N GLU A 57 -8.55 15.32 7.19
CA GLU A 57 -7.63 15.69 8.26
C GLU A 57 -6.67 14.53 8.55
N GLY A 58 -5.38 14.86 8.69
CA GLY A 58 -4.33 13.88 8.93
C GLY A 58 -3.76 13.20 7.67
N PHE A 59 -4.21 13.53 6.46
CA PHE A 59 -3.54 13.04 5.25
C PHE A 59 -2.13 13.66 5.13
N PRO A 60 -1.04 12.85 5.12
CA PRO A 60 0.34 13.35 5.22
C PRO A 60 0.83 13.92 3.88
N LYS A 61 0.40 15.15 3.58
CA LYS A 61 0.79 15.90 2.37
C LYS A 61 1.62 17.12 2.74
N VAL A 62 2.71 17.32 2.01
CA VAL A 62 3.57 18.51 2.15
C VAL A 62 3.72 19.18 0.79
N LYS A 63 3.53 20.50 0.76
CA LYS A 63 3.77 21.28 -0.45
C LYS A 63 5.15 21.91 -0.37
N ILE A 64 6.03 21.52 -1.29
CA ILE A 64 7.39 22.09 -1.39
C ILE A 64 7.47 22.81 -2.73
N GLY A 65 7.56 24.14 -2.66
CA GLY A 65 7.41 25.02 -3.82
C GLY A 65 6.05 24.83 -4.48
N GLY A 66 6.06 24.32 -5.71
CA GLY A 66 4.85 24.08 -6.52
C GLY A 66 4.33 22.64 -6.51
N LYS A 67 5.02 21.69 -5.87
CA LYS A 67 4.73 20.25 -5.96
C LYS A 67 4.29 19.68 -4.62
N TRP A 68 3.42 18.68 -4.69
CA TRP A 68 3.02 17.88 -3.54
C TRP A 68 3.93 16.67 -3.37
N TYR A 69 4.32 16.43 -2.13
CA TYR A 69 5.08 15.28 -1.69
C TYR A 69 4.34 14.58 -0.55
N PHE A 70 4.47 13.27 -0.50
CA PHE A 70 3.79 12.40 0.46
C PHE A 70 4.81 11.43 1.04
N PRO A 71 5.14 11.48 2.35
CA PRO A 71 6.00 10.48 2.99
C PRO A 71 5.41 9.08 2.79
N ALA A 72 6.15 8.18 2.14
CA ALA A 72 5.60 6.95 1.61
C ALA A 72 5.01 6.04 2.70
N GLU A 73 5.71 5.91 3.83
CA GLU A 73 5.31 5.09 4.96
C GLU A 73 4.01 5.62 5.61
N GLU A 74 4.01 6.90 6.00
CA GLU A 74 2.85 7.56 6.61
C GLU A 74 1.63 7.54 5.68
N THR A 75 1.86 7.79 4.38
CA THR A 75 0.80 7.79 3.36
C THR A 75 0.20 6.40 3.21
N THR A 76 1.04 5.36 3.18
CA THR A 76 0.58 3.96 3.11
C THR A 76 -0.28 3.62 4.32
N GLN A 77 0.18 3.97 5.52
CA GLN A 77 -0.55 3.72 6.75
C GLN A 77 -1.92 4.42 6.74
N PHE A 78 -1.93 5.72 6.45
CA PHE A 78 -3.17 6.51 6.35
C PHE A 78 -4.17 5.89 5.36
N LEU A 79 -3.71 5.49 4.16
CA LEU A 79 -4.58 4.95 3.11
C LEU A 79 -5.21 3.61 3.51
N ASN A 80 -4.47 2.75 4.21
CA ASN A 80 -5.00 1.49 4.74
C ASN A 80 -6.08 1.73 5.79
N ASP A 81 -5.83 2.64 6.73
CA ASP A 81 -6.80 3.02 7.77
C ASP A 81 -8.04 3.67 7.17
N TRP A 82 -7.84 4.53 6.17
CA TRP A 82 -8.91 5.16 5.41
C TRP A 82 -9.82 4.13 4.73
N LEU A 83 -9.26 3.16 4.00
CA LEU A 83 -10.03 2.08 3.37
C LEU A 83 -10.79 1.24 4.40
N TYR A 84 -10.15 0.91 5.52
CA TYR A 84 -10.79 0.18 6.60
C TYR A 84 -12.02 0.93 7.15
N ARG A 85 -11.88 2.23 7.42
CA ARG A 85 -12.99 3.10 7.85
C ARG A 85 -14.13 3.13 6.84
N LYS A 86 -13.82 3.27 5.53
CA LYS A 86 -14.85 3.27 4.47
C LYS A 86 -15.59 1.93 4.39
N ARG A 87 -14.87 0.81 4.43
CA ARG A 87 -15.47 -0.54 4.42
C ARG A 87 -16.40 -0.74 5.62
N LYS A 88 -15.96 -0.36 6.82
CA LYS A 88 -16.75 -0.46 8.05
C LYS A 88 -18.02 0.39 7.98
N LYS A 89 -17.91 1.65 7.52
CA LYS A 89 -19.06 2.54 7.31
C LYS A 89 -20.08 1.94 6.34
N ASN A 90 -19.61 1.43 5.19
CA ASN A 90 -20.48 0.83 4.19
C ASN A 90 -21.22 -0.40 4.74
N TYR A 91 -20.54 -1.25 5.52
CA TYR A 91 -21.16 -2.40 6.16
C TYR A 91 -22.32 -1.99 7.08
N TYR A 92 -22.13 -1.03 7.98
CA TYR A 92 -23.21 -0.59 8.87
C TYR A 92 -24.36 0.09 8.13
N GLN A 93 -24.06 0.86 7.07
CA GLN A 93 -25.10 1.45 6.24
C GLN A 93 -25.93 0.39 5.51
N PHE A 94 -25.30 -0.69 5.05
CA PHE A 94 -25.99 -1.82 4.46
C PHE A 94 -26.89 -2.52 5.48
N GLN A 95 -26.38 -2.84 6.68
CA GLN A 95 -27.17 -3.49 7.73
C GLN A 95 -28.42 -2.66 8.11
N ARG A 96 -28.27 -1.34 8.27
CA ARG A 96 -29.39 -0.43 8.60
C ARG A 96 -30.46 -0.32 7.51
N LYS A 97 -30.13 -0.59 6.24
CA LYS A 97 -31.10 -0.56 5.14
C LYS A 97 -31.87 -1.87 4.98
N ASN A 98 -31.40 -2.95 5.62
CA ASN A 98 -31.96 -4.30 5.51
C ASN A 98 -32.46 -4.86 6.85
N ALA A 99 -32.56 -4.02 7.87
CA ALA A 99 -33.16 -4.30 9.17
C ALA A 99 -34.45 -3.50 9.29
#